data_AF-A0A542ZKU2-F1
#
_entry.id   AF-A0A542ZKU2-F1
#
_cell.length_a   1.000
_cell.length_b   1.000
_cell.length_c   1.000
_cell.angle_alpha   90.00
_cell.angle_beta   90.00
_cell.angle_gamma   90.00
#
_symmetry.space_group_name_H-M   'P 1'
#
loop_
_entity.id
_entity.type
_entity.pdbx_description
1 polymer ?
#
loop_
_entity_poly.entity_id
_entity_poly.type
_entity_poly.pdbx_seq_one_letter_code
_entity_poly.pdbx_strand_id
1 'polypeptide(L)'
;MFARIGTAGRWRVRTETAVYDIDLDAAWICRHPANEQRGGAHDARVAALRLDDTPIPLVTVHQCQLGAPMILVLDLRGDGILTVRLSTEVLTIERAR
;
A
#
# COMPACT_ATOMS: atom_id res chain seq x y z
N MET A 1 -13.15 16.01 -7.06
CA MET A 1 -12.02 16.07 -6.10
C MET A 1 -11.74 14.65 -5.66
N PHE A 2 -10.57 14.10 -5.98
CA PHE A 2 -10.23 12.72 -5.60
C PHE A 2 -9.61 12.70 -4.20
N ALA A 3 -10.03 11.78 -3.34
CA ALA A 3 -9.46 11.67 -2.00
C ALA A 3 -8.01 11.16 -2.06
N ARG A 4 -7.16 11.69 -1.17
CA ARG A 4 -5.74 11.34 -1.02
C ARG A 4 -5.45 11.07 0.44
N ILE A 5 -4.39 10.32 0.72
CA ILE A 5 -3.84 10.17 2.07
C ILE A 5 -3.32 11.53 2.59
N GLY A 6 -3.41 11.76 3.90
CA GLY A 6 -2.75 12.91 4.54
C GLY A 6 -1.24 12.74 4.66
N THR A 7 -0.57 13.68 5.33
CA THR A 7 0.90 13.68 5.52
C THR A 7 1.36 13.05 6.84
N ALA A 8 0.43 12.62 7.69
CA ALA A 8 0.68 12.11 9.04
C ALA A 8 -0.44 11.14 9.47
N GLY A 9 -0.20 10.41 10.55
CA GLY A 9 -1.14 9.44 11.12
C GLY A 9 -1.14 8.07 10.44
N ARG A 10 -2.08 7.24 10.89
CA ARG A 10 -2.28 5.88 10.40
C ARG A 10 -3.42 5.81 9.40
N TRP A 11 -3.20 5.04 8.34
CA TRP A 11 -4.12 4.91 7.22
C TRP A 11 -4.21 3.46 6.79
N ARG A 12 -5.42 3.06 6.42
CA ARG A 12 -5.71 1.80 5.75
C ARG A 12 -6.10 2.11 4.31
N VAL A 13 -5.33 1.60 3.37
CA VAL A 13 -5.50 1.83 1.93
C VAL A 13 -5.79 0.49 1.25
N ARG A 14 -6.94 0.37 0.58
CA ARG A 14 -7.26 -0.83 -0.20
C ARG A 14 -6.95 -0.56 -1.67
N THR A 15 -6.25 -1.48 -2.30
CA THR A 15 -6.11 -1.57 -3.75
C THR A 15 -6.87 -2.78 -4.29
N GLU A 16 -6.90 -2.96 -5.61
CA GLU A 16 -7.52 -4.16 -6.22
C GLU A 16 -6.95 -5.48 -5.69
N THR A 17 -5.67 -5.50 -5.29
CA THR A 17 -4.94 -6.75 -4.97
C THR A 17 -4.43 -6.83 -3.55
N ALA A 18 -4.56 -5.77 -2.74
CA ALA A 18 -4.02 -5.75 -1.39
C ALA A 18 -4.69 -4.71 -0.51
N VAL A 19 -4.52 -4.87 0.80
CA VAL A 19 -4.75 -3.84 1.81
C VAL A 19 -3.39 -3.42 2.35
N TYR A 20 -3.19 -2.12 2.51
CA TYR A 20 -1.99 -1.55 3.10
C TYR A 20 -2.35 -0.84 4.39
N ASP A 21 -1.67 -1.22 5.47
CA ASP A 21 -1.66 -0.45 6.72
C ASP A 21 -0.41 0.43 6.70
N ILE A 22 -0.61 1.74 6.69
CA ILE A 22 0.44 2.77 6.54
C ILE A 22 0.46 3.60 7.82
N ASP A 23 1.62 3.69 8.47
CA ASP A 23 1.84 4.61 9.59
C ASP A 23 2.89 5.64 9.16
N LEU A 24 2.41 6.85 8.87
CA LEU A 24 3.27 7.94 8.43
C LEU A 24 4.05 8.59 9.58
N ASP A 25 3.58 8.43 10.82
CA ASP A 25 4.25 8.98 12.00
C ASP A 25 5.42 8.08 12.42
N ALA A 26 5.23 6.76 12.31
CA ALA A 26 6.27 5.77 12.61
C ALA A 26 7.07 5.30 11.38
N ALA A 27 6.80 5.87 10.20
CA ALA A 27 7.50 5.60 8.94
C ALA A 27 7.56 4.10 8.57
N TRP A 28 6.43 3.40 8.65
CA TRP A 28 6.32 2.01 8.21
C TRP A 28 5.06 1.73 7.41
N ILE A 29 5.09 0.63 6.66
CA ILE A 29 3.95 0.11 5.92
C ILE A 29 3.91 -1.41 6.00
N CYS A 30 2.72 -1.99 6.07
CA CYS A 30 2.48 -3.43 5.97
C CYS A 30 1.53 -3.70 4.80
N ARG A 31 1.84 -4.71 3.97
CA ARG A 31 0.97 -5.15 2.88
C ARG A 31 0.31 -6.47 3.26
N HIS A 32 -1.01 -6.49 3.21
CA HIS A 32 -1.84 -7.67 3.34
C HIS A 32 -2.37 -8.06 1.95
N PRO A 33 -1.93 -9.16 1.33
CA PRO A 33 -2.46 -9.58 0.04
C PRO A 33 -3.97 -9.86 0.16
N ALA A 34 -4.76 -9.34 -0.76
CA ALA A 34 -6.19 -9.61 -0.77
C ALA A 34 -6.42 -11.03 -1.32
N ASN A 35 -6.66 -11.99 -0.43
CA ASN A 35 -6.96 -13.39 -0.79
C ASN A 35 -8.38 -13.60 -1.33
N GLU A 36 -9.27 -12.61 -1.19
CA GLU A 36 -10.66 -12.75 -1.62
C GLU A 36 -10.78 -12.50 -3.13
N GLN A 37 -10.91 -13.58 -3.89
CA GLN A 37 -11.53 -13.60 -5.22
C GLN A 37 -12.95 -13.04 -5.12
N ARG A 38 -13.10 -11.70 -5.21
CA ARG A 38 -14.39 -11.10 -5.57
C ARG A 38 -14.43 -11.06 -7.08
N GLY A 39 -15.25 -11.94 -7.66
CA GLY A 39 -15.38 -12.21 -9.09
C GLY A 39 -15.63 -10.99 -9.98
N GLY A 40 -14.57 -10.25 -10.25
CA GLY A 40 -14.45 -9.31 -11.36
C GLY A 40 -13.49 -9.87 -12.42
N ALA A 41 -13.52 -9.31 -13.63
CA ALA A 41 -12.92 -9.81 -14.87
C ALA A 41 -11.38 -10.01 -14.88
N HIS A 42 -10.71 -9.89 -13.73
CA HIS A 42 -9.28 -10.15 -13.58
C HIS A 42 -9.06 -11.28 -12.57
N ASP A 43 -9.12 -12.50 -13.07
CA ASP A 43 -8.85 -13.76 -12.37
C ASP A 43 -7.33 -13.94 -12.08
N ALA A 44 -6.66 -12.84 -11.74
CA ALA A 44 -5.23 -12.84 -11.47
C ALA A 44 -5.00 -13.28 -10.03
N ARG A 45 -4.41 -14.46 -9.84
CA ARG A 45 -3.86 -14.88 -8.54
C ARG A 45 -2.95 -13.77 -8.02
N VAL A 46 -3.31 -13.18 -6.89
CA VAL A 46 -2.46 -12.21 -6.19
C VAL A 46 -1.18 -12.95 -5.77
N ALA A 47 -0.04 -12.57 -6.33
CA ALA A 47 1.23 -13.17 -5.97
C ALA A 47 1.56 -12.88 -4.49
N ALA A 48 2.01 -13.91 -3.77
CA ALA A 48 2.63 -13.73 -2.47
C ALA A 48 3.98 -13.05 -2.66
N LEU A 49 4.14 -11.86 -2.11
CA LEU A 49 5.39 -11.11 -2.17
C LEU A 49 6.21 -11.38 -0.92
N ARG A 50 7.54 -11.23 -1.06
CA ARG A 50 8.45 -11.22 0.09
C ARG A 50 8.04 -10.08 1.02
N LEU A 51 7.92 -10.37 2.32
CA LEU A 51 7.51 -9.43 3.38
C LEU A 51 6.03 -9.02 3.35
N ASP A 52 5.16 -9.80 2.70
CA ASP A 52 3.72 -9.71 3.00
C ASP A 52 3.48 -9.97 4.49
N ASP A 53 2.46 -9.31 5.04
CA ASP A 53 2.07 -9.33 6.46
C ASP A 53 3.20 -8.92 7.43
N THR A 54 4.27 -8.30 6.92
CA THR A 54 5.42 -7.85 7.69
C THR A 54 5.56 -6.33 7.56
N PRO A 55 5.65 -5.57 8.66
CA PRO A 55 5.98 -4.15 8.61
C PRO A 55 7.35 -3.92 8.00
N ILE A 56 7.42 -2.99 7.04
CA ILE A 56 8.66 -2.59 6.36
C ILE A 56 8.85 -1.07 6.45
N PRO A 57 10.10 -0.58 6.46
CA PRO A 57 10.38 0.86 6.45
C PRO A 57 9.79 1.55 5.23
N LEU A 58 9.04 2.62 5.49
CA LEU A 58 8.45 3.50 4.49
C LEU A 58 9.24 4.80 4.46
N VAL A 59 9.83 5.11 3.30
CA VAL A 59 10.56 6.36 3.11
C VAL A 59 9.61 7.48 2.73
N THR A 60 8.74 7.24 1.74
CA THR A 60 7.69 8.20 1.37
C THR A 60 6.58 7.55 0.55
N VAL A 61 5.39 8.17 0.60
CA VAL A 61 4.27 7.89 -0.30
C VAL A 61 4.29 8.94 -1.40
N HIS A 62 4.75 8.57 -2.59
CA HIS A 62 4.82 9.49 -3.72
C HIS A 62 3.42 9.78 -4.30
N GLN A 63 2.59 8.75 -4.42
CA GLN A 63 1.21 8.87 -4.91
C GLN A 63 0.30 7.90 -4.17
N CYS A 64 -0.80 8.40 -3.62
CA CYS A 64 -1.89 7.59 -3.07
C CYS A 64 -3.19 8.38 -3.19
N GLN A 65 -3.98 8.05 -4.21
CA GLN A 65 -5.21 8.74 -4.55
C GLN A 65 -6.23 7.73 -5.07
N LEU A 66 -7.49 7.87 -4.69
CA LEU A 66 -8.59 7.06 -5.24
C LEU A 66 -8.59 7.10 -6.77
N GLY A 67 -8.76 5.95 -7.41
CA GLY A 67 -8.84 5.84 -8.86
C GLY A 67 -7.49 5.81 -9.58
N ALA A 68 -6.37 5.77 -8.84
CA ALA A 68 -5.02 5.74 -9.41
C ALA A 68 -4.16 4.67 -8.73
N PRO A 69 -3.13 4.13 -9.43
CA PRO A 69 -2.09 3.32 -8.80
C PRO A 69 -1.41 4.06 -7.64
N MET A 70 -1.14 3.36 -6.54
CA MET A 70 -0.28 3.88 -5.47
C MET A 70 1.20 3.67 -5.81
N ILE A 71 2.03 4.68 -5.55
CA ILE A 71 3.48 4.68 -5.72
C ILE A 71 4.14 4.93 -4.37
N LEU A 72 4.99 3.98 -3.96
CA LEU A 72 5.69 3.98 -2.68
C LEU A 72 7.20 3.96 -2.89
N VAL A 73 7.93 4.60 -1.97
CA VAL A 73 9.38 4.48 -1.85
C VAL A 73 9.70 3.84 -0.50
N LEU A 74 10.41 2.72 -0.54
CA LEU A 74 10.62 1.81 0.59
C LEU A 74 12.11 1.53 0.77
N ASP A 75 12.54 1.33 2.01
CA ASP A 75 13.85 0.70 2.29
C ASP A 75 13.59 -0.72 2.82
N LEU A 76 13.52 -1.68 1.89
CA LEU A 76 13.14 -3.07 2.22
C LEU A 76 14.21 -3.83 3.02
N ARG A 77 15.43 -3.30 3.11
CA ARG A 77 16.58 -3.99 3.70
C ARG A 77 17.15 -3.23 4.90
N GLY A 78 16.84 -1.94 5.04
CA GLY A 78 17.47 -1.07 6.03
C GLY A 78 18.91 -0.72 5.66
N ASP A 79 19.31 -0.92 4.40
CA ASP A 79 20.67 -0.67 3.91
C ASP A 79 20.78 0.64 3.10
N GLY A 80 19.70 1.43 3.04
CA GLY A 80 19.62 2.67 2.27
C GLY A 80 19.34 2.47 0.78
N ILE A 81 19.25 1.24 0.27
CA ILE A 81 18.89 0.97 -1.12
C ILE A 81 17.37 1.08 -1.28
N LEU A 82 16.94 2.15 -1.93
CA LEU A 82 15.54 2.45 -2.13
C LEU A 82 14.88 1.53 -3.17
N THR A 83 13.70 1.04 -2.84
CA THR A 83 12.81 0.29 -3.73
C THR A 83 11.59 1.14 -4.05
N VAL A 84 11.32 1.35 -5.34
CA VAL A 84 10.04 1.92 -5.80
C VAL A 84 9.04 0.80 -6.02
N ARG A 85 7.87 0.90 -5.39
CA ARG A 85 6.77 -0.07 -5.55
C ARG A 85 5.56 0.62 -6.16
N LEU A 86 5.14 0.12 -7.32
CA LEU A 86 3.86 0.42 -7.95
C LEU A 86 2.84 -0.65 -7.54
N SER A 87 1.63 -0.23 -7.21
CA SER A 87 0.51 -1.14 -6.92
C SER A 87 -0.60 -1.00 -7.96
N THR A 88 -1.65 -1.80 -7.81
CA THR A 88 -2.90 -1.62 -8.56
C THR A 88 -3.69 -0.39 -8.10
N GLU A 89 -4.83 -0.14 -8.73
CA GLU A 89 -5.67 1.02 -8.42
C GLU A 89 -6.09 1.07 -6.94
N VAL A 90 -6.03 2.26 -6.34
CA VAL A 90 -6.53 2.51 -4.98
C VAL A 90 -8.06 2.65 -5.01
N LEU A 91 -8.72 1.79 -4.23
CA LEU A 91 -10.17 1.67 -4.13
C LEU A 91 -10.73 2.38 -2.89
N THR A 92 -10.03 2.32 -1.76
CA THR A 92 -10.43 3.01 -0.52
C THR A 92 -9.22 3.60 0.20
N ILE A 93 -9.47 4.71 0.92
CA ILE A 93 -8.50 5.37 1.80
C ILE A 93 -9.24 5.71 3.09
N GLU A 94 -8.81 5.10 4.20
CA GLU A 94 -9.44 5.25 5.50
C GLU A 94 -8.38 5.66 6.53
N ARG A 95 -8.69 6.63 7.38
CA ARG A 95 -7.81 6.98 8.51
C ARG A 95 -8.09 6.01 9.66
N ALA A 96 -7.07 5.33 10.15
CA ALA A 96 -7.17 4.54 11.36
C ALA A 96 -7.24 5.47 12.58
N ARG A 97 -8.05 5.10 13.57
CA ARG A 97 -8.22 5.87 14.81
C ARG A 97 -7.01 5.77 15.72
#